data_AF-A0A0U3JY58-F1
#
_entry.id   AF-A0A0U3JY58-F1
#
_cell.length_a   1.000
_cell.length_b   1.000
_cell.length_c   1.000
_cell.angle_alpha   90.00
_cell.angle_beta   90.00
_cell.angle_gamma   90.00
#
_symmetry.space_group_name_H-M   'P 1'
#
loop_
_entity.id
_entity.type
_entity.pdbx_description
1 polymer ?
#
loop_
_entity_poly.entity_id
_entity_poly.type
_entity_poly.pdbx_seq_one_letter_code
_entity_poly.pdbx_strand_id
1 'polypeptide(L)'
;MEYYQGKIFANVASGTSQHYNARWHSQTKPVTSFADPEWAHQFHVWRMDWDAQAIRLYVDDELLNETPLTETINEDGSGFNPMTQPHYVLLNLALGGDNGGPLNNTAFPNRFEADYVRVYQR
;
A
#
# COMPACT_ATOMS: atom_id res chain seq x y z
N MET A 1 -0.51 -1.01 -0.33
CA MET A 1 0.97 -1.06 -0.32
C MET A 1 1.42 -1.76 -1.59
N GLU A 2 2.40 -1.22 -2.29
CA GLU A 2 2.77 -1.69 -3.63
C GLU A 2 4.27 -1.61 -3.85
N TYR A 3 4.80 -2.44 -4.76
CA TYR A 3 6.17 -2.39 -5.22
C TYR A 3 6.20 -2.30 -6.75
N TYR A 4 6.70 -1.19 -7.27
CA TYR A 4 6.89 -0.99 -8.71
C TYR A 4 8.21 -0.28 -8.97
N GLN A 5 8.94 -0.72 -10.00
CA GLN A 5 10.12 -0.01 -10.52
C GLN A 5 11.16 0.39 -9.45
N GLY A 6 11.46 -0.50 -8.50
CA GLY A 6 12.42 -0.22 -7.43
C GLY A 6 11.91 0.76 -6.36
N LYS A 7 10.60 0.97 -6.27
CA LYS A 7 9.97 1.86 -5.29
C LYS A 7 8.85 1.14 -4.56
N ILE A 8 8.76 1.41 -3.27
CA ILE A 8 7.65 1.02 -2.41
C ILE A 8 6.69 2.19 -2.32
N PHE A 9 5.39 1.90 -2.48
CA PHE A 9 4.31 2.85 -2.30
C PHE A 9 3.46 2.44 -1.09
N ALA A 10 3.45 3.30 -0.08
CA ALA A 10 2.66 3.15 1.13
C ALA A 10 1.53 4.18 1.10
N ASN A 11 0.40 3.81 0.52
CA ASN A 11 -0.73 4.70 0.25
C ASN A 11 -1.95 4.35 1.10
N VAL A 12 -2.62 5.37 1.62
CA VAL A 12 -4.00 5.31 2.11
C VAL A 12 -4.83 6.28 1.26
N ALA A 13 -6.06 5.92 0.91
CA ALA A 13 -6.92 6.76 0.06
C ALA A 13 -8.30 6.96 0.70
N SER A 14 -8.84 8.16 0.56
CA SER A 14 -10.22 8.52 0.95
C SER A 14 -10.95 9.19 -0.21
N GLY A 15 -12.28 9.28 -0.10
CA GLY A 15 -13.11 9.91 -1.13
C GLY A 15 -13.04 11.43 -1.10
N THR A 16 -13.14 12.06 -2.28
CA THR A 16 -13.34 13.51 -2.40
C THR A 16 -14.77 13.84 -2.80
N SER A 17 -15.10 15.13 -2.89
CA SER A 17 -16.36 15.61 -3.50
C SER A 17 -16.50 15.29 -4.99
N GLN A 18 -15.43 14.89 -5.67
CA GLN A 18 -15.44 14.53 -7.09
C GLN A 18 -15.33 13.02 -7.28
N HIS A 19 -16.29 12.46 -8.02
CA HIS A 19 -16.28 11.04 -8.32
C HIS A 19 -15.04 10.64 -9.13
N TYR A 20 -14.48 9.47 -8.81
CA TYR A 20 -13.22 8.94 -9.36
C TYR A 20 -11.96 9.78 -9.09
N ASN A 21 -12.04 10.74 -8.17
CA ASN A 21 -10.89 11.51 -7.71
C ASN A 21 -10.68 11.22 -6.22
N ALA A 22 -9.62 10.48 -5.90
CA ALA A 22 -9.31 10.09 -4.53
C ALA A 22 -8.34 11.08 -3.88
N ARG A 23 -8.52 11.33 -2.58
CA ARG A 23 -7.53 12.00 -1.76
C ARG A 23 -6.50 10.96 -1.33
N TRP A 24 -5.24 11.18 -1.72
CA TRP A 24 -4.14 10.25 -1.48
C TRP A 24 -3.25 10.71 -0.33
N HIS A 25 -3.08 9.84 0.66
CA HIS A 25 -2.07 9.94 1.72
C HIS A 25 -0.93 9.00 1.33
N SER A 26 -0.02 9.49 0.48
CA SER A 26 1.03 8.68 -0.15
C SER A 26 2.40 8.95 0.43
N GLN A 27 3.16 7.89 0.64
CA GLN A 27 4.61 7.94 0.81
C GLN A 27 5.26 6.96 -0.16
N THR A 28 6.35 7.41 -0.78
CA THR A 28 7.13 6.62 -1.73
C THR A 28 8.55 6.50 -1.23
N LYS A 29 9.05 5.27 -1.16
CA LYS A 29 10.41 4.98 -0.70
C LYS A 29 11.18 4.17 -1.74
N PRO A 30 12.38 4.60 -2.18
CA PRO A 30 13.19 3.79 -3.09
C PRO A 30 13.79 2.61 -2.35
N VAL A 31 13.76 1.40 -2.92
CA VAL A 31 14.30 0.19 -2.25
C VAL A 31 15.82 0.29 -2.02
N THR A 32 16.52 1.09 -2.80
CA THR A 32 17.96 1.35 -2.61
C THR A 32 18.29 1.98 -1.26
N SER A 33 17.32 2.61 -0.60
CA SER A 33 17.52 3.18 0.74
C SER A 33 17.62 2.12 1.85
N PHE A 34 17.27 0.86 1.58
CA PHE A 34 17.54 -0.27 2.48
C PHE A 34 19.00 -0.76 2.39
N ALA A 35 19.79 -0.21 1.47
CA ALA A 35 21.20 -0.56 1.25
C ALA A 35 21.45 -2.06 0.98
N ASP A 36 20.45 -2.73 0.40
CA ASP A 36 20.52 -4.14 0.03
C ASP A 36 20.28 -4.30 -1.49
N PRO A 37 21.29 -4.69 -2.28
CA PRO A 37 21.14 -4.90 -3.71
C PRO A 37 20.24 -6.10 -4.05
N GLU A 38 20.09 -7.06 -3.13
CA GLU A 38 19.29 -8.28 -3.30
C GLU A 38 17.90 -8.16 -2.67
N TRP A 39 17.47 -6.96 -2.27
CA TRP A 39 16.18 -6.72 -1.62
C TRP A 39 15.02 -7.33 -2.42
N ALA A 40 14.96 -7.08 -3.73
CA ALA A 40 13.88 -7.60 -4.58
C ALA A 40 13.85 -9.14 -4.72
N HIS A 41 14.90 -9.84 -4.26
CA HIS A 41 15.02 -11.30 -4.30
C HIS A 41 14.74 -11.97 -2.96
N GLN A 42 14.34 -11.21 -1.94
CA GLN A 42 14.08 -11.71 -0.58
C GLN A 42 12.60 -11.56 -0.19
N PHE A 43 12.18 -12.36 0.78
CA PHE A 43 10.88 -12.15 1.43
C PHE A 43 10.97 -10.99 2.41
N HIS A 44 9.97 -10.12 2.36
CA HIS A 44 9.83 -8.97 3.25
C HIS A 44 8.51 -9.03 4.00
N VAL A 45 8.49 -8.51 5.23
CA VAL A 45 7.25 -8.46 6.03
C VAL A 45 6.59 -7.12 5.81
N TRP A 46 5.49 -7.14 5.04
CA TRP A 46 4.62 -5.98 4.85
C TRP A 46 3.52 -6.00 5.92
N ARG A 47 3.46 -4.95 6.74
CA ARG A 47 2.52 -4.87 7.87
C ARG A 47 1.68 -3.61 7.78
N MET A 48 0.40 -3.74 8.10
CA MET A 48 -0.49 -2.63 8.38
C MET A 48 -0.97 -2.75 9.82
N ASP A 49 -0.61 -1.77 10.64
CA ASP A 49 -1.21 -1.61 11.97
C ASP A 49 -2.35 -0.61 11.84
N TRP A 50 -3.57 -1.08 12.05
CA TRP A 50 -4.78 -0.28 11.91
C TRP A 50 -5.60 -0.36 13.19
N ASP A 51 -5.79 0.80 13.81
CA ASP A 51 -6.56 0.98 15.05
C ASP A 51 -7.58 2.12 14.90
N ALA A 52 -8.23 2.49 16.00
CA ALA A 52 -9.25 3.55 16.01
C ALA A 52 -8.66 4.96 15.78
N GLN A 53 -7.34 5.11 15.80
CA GLN A 53 -6.64 6.38 15.72
C GLN A 53 -5.96 6.58 14.36
N ALA A 54 -5.27 5.58 13.83
CA ALA A 54 -4.52 5.69 12.58
C ALA A 54 -4.38 4.36 11.83
N ILE A 55 -4.01 4.48 10.55
CA ILE A 55 -3.42 3.41 9.74
C ILE A 55 -1.92 3.68 9.65
N ARG A 56 -1.10 2.69 9.99
CA ARG A 56 0.36 2.73 9.92
C ARG A 56 0.85 1.60 9.03
N LEU A 57 1.63 1.95 8.00
CA LEU A 57 2.12 1.02 6.99
C LEU A 57 3.62 0.82 7.16
N TYR A 58 4.05 -0.44 7.19
CA TYR A 58 5.42 -0.84 7.45
C TYR A 58 5.94 -1.84 6.43
N VAL A 59 7.25 -1.83 6.26
CA VAL A 59 8.02 -2.91 5.64
C VAL A 59 9.22 -3.21 6.52
N ASP A 60 9.39 -4.47 6.91
CA ASP A 60 10.48 -4.94 7.80
C ASP A 60 10.64 -4.10 9.07
N ASP A 61 9.51 -3.87 9.75
CA ASP A 61 9.38 -3.04 10.96
C ASP A 61 9.70 -1.55 10.78
N GLU A 62 10.09 -1.10 9.59
CA GLU A 62 10.24 0.32 9.28
C GLU A 62 8.88 0.96 8.93
N LEU A 63 8.51 2.00 9.68
CA LEU A 63 7.33 2.81 9.40
C LEU A 63 7.53 3.62 8.12
N LEU A 64 6.69 3.38 7.12
CA LEU A 64 6.72 4.10 5.85
C LEU A 64 5.71 5.23 5.79
N ASN A 65 4.52 5.03 6.36
CA ASN A 65 3.45 6.03 6.36
C ASN A 65 2.55 5.87 7.57
N GLU A 66 2.09 6.99 8.13
CA GLU A 66 1.07 7.05 9.16
C GLU A 66 -0.03 8.01 8.70
N THR A 67 -1.28 7.54 8.69
CA THR A 67 -2.44 8.33 8.31
C THR A 67 -3.47 8.30 9.46
N PRO A 68 -3.69 9.44 10.14
CA PRO A 68 -4.74 9.53 11.15
C PRO A 68 -6.12 9.29 10.54
N LEU A 69 -6.98 8.51 11.23
CA LEU A 69 -8.35 8.24 10.76
C LEU A 69 -9.20 9.51 10.68
N THR A 70 -8.85 10.57 11.41
CA THR A 70 -9.49 11.88 11.28
C THR A 70 -9.28 12.53 9.92
N GLU A 71 -8.24 12.12 9.17
CA GLU A 71 -7.96 12.62 7.83
C GLU A 71 -8.55 11.75 6.71
N THR A 72 -9.11 10.58 7.05
CA THR A 72 -9.67 9.65 6.07
C THR A 72 -11.18 9.81 5.87
N ILE A 73 -11.81 10.80 6.51
CA ILE A 73 -13.23 11.14 6.31
C ILE A 73 -13.41 11.63 4.87
N ASN A 74 -14.44 11.11 4.19
CA ASN A 74 -14.73 11.54 2.82
C ASN A 74 -15.09 13.04 2.78
N GLU A 75 -14.53 13.75 1.78
CA GLU A 75 -14.79 15.18 1.56
C GLU A 75 -16.07 15.42 0.72
N ASP A 76 -17.02 14.50 0.77
CA ASP A 76 -18.30 14.56 0.05
C ASP A 76 -19.42 15.18 0.91
N GLY A 77 -19.11 15.63 2.12
CA GLY A 77 -20.05 16.21 3.07
C GLY A 77 -20.89 15.19 3.86
N SER A 78 -20.71 13.89 3.62
CA SER A 78 -21.44 12.84 4.35
C SER A 78 -20.95 12.66 5.79
N GLY A 79 -19.70 13.04 6.08
CA GLY A 79 -19.02 12.73 7.34
C GLY A 79 -18.69 11.24 7.50
N PHE A 80 -18.88 10.44 6.44
CA PHE A 80 -18.56 9.01 6.46
C PHE A 80 -17.04 8.78 6.41
N ASN A 81 -16.54 7.89 7.28
CA ASN A 81 -15.16 7.44 7.24
C ASN A 81 -15.07 6.02 6.65
N PRO A 82 -14.60 5.85 5.41
CA PRO A 82 -14.46 4.53 4.79
C PRO A 82 -13.58 3.59 5.60
N MET A 83 -12.63 4.09 6.40
CA MET A 83 -11.72 3.31 7.25
C MET A 83 -12.34 2.91 8.60
N THR A 84 -13.67 2.86 8.70
CA THR A 84 -14.39 2.42 9.92
C THR A 84 -15.43 1.32 9.64
N GLN A 85 -15.38 0.72 8.45
CA GLN A 85 -16.22 -0.41 8.05
C GLN A 85 -15.40 -1.69 7.89
N PRO A 86 -16.03 -2.87 7.79
CA PRO A 86 -15.34 -4.11 7.47
C PRO A 86 -14.62 -4.05 6.11
N HIS A 87 -13.39 -4.57 6.06
CA HIS A 87 -12.59 -4.68 4.85
C HIS A 87 -12.19 -6.13 4.59
N TYR A 88 -11.74 -6.40 3.36
CA TYR A 88 -11.07 -7.65 2.99
C TYR A 88 -9.64 -7.37 2.54
N VAL A 89 -8.78 -8.39 2.61
CA VAL A 89 -7.41 -8.31 2.10
C VAL A 89 -7.39 -8.71 0.63
N LEU A 90 -6.72 -7.91 -0.21
CA LEU A 90 -6.45 -8.23 -1.60
C LEU A 90 -4.95 -8.34 -1.82
N LEU A 91 -4.52 -9.44 -2.43
CA LEU A 91 -3.15 -9.66 -2.91
C LEU A 91 -3.23 -9.94 -4.41
N ASN A 92 -2.48 -9.17 -5.20
CA ASN A 92 -2.46 -9.30 -6.66
C ASN A 92 -1.08 -8.99 -7.24
N LEU A 93 -0.80 -9.56 -8.41
CA LEU A 93 0.35 -9.21 -9.25
C LEU A 93 -0.16 -8.35 -10.41
N ALA A 94 -0.07 -7.02 -10.28
CA ALA A 94 -0.36 -6.11 -11.38
C ALA A 94 0.78 -6.11 -12.40
N LEU A 95 0.44 -6.08 -13.69
CA LEU A 95 1.40 -6.05 -14.79
C LEU A 95 1.16 -4.79 -15.63
N GLY A 96 2.09 -3.84 -15.55
CA GLY A 96 2.05 -2.57 -16.27
C GLY A 96 1.19 -1.49 -15.59
N GLY A 97 0.67 -0.55 -16.38
CA GLY A 97 -0.16 0.57 -15.89
C GLY A 97 0.65 1.82 -15.54
N ASP A 98 -0.03 2.85 -15.04
CA ASP A 98 0.57 4.18 -14.81
C ASP A 98 1.78 4.14 -13.86
N ASN A 99 1.72 3.32 -12.81
CA ASN A 99 2.81 3.15 -11.85
C ASN A 99 3.78 2.00 -12.22
N GLY A 100 3.29 0.96 -12.92
CA GLY A 100 4.09 -0.20 -13.30
C GLY A 100 4.95 0.02 -14.55
N GLY A 101 4.52 0.92 -15.45
CA GLY A 101 5.18 1.22 -16.71
C GLY A 101 4.85 0.23 -17.84
N PRO A 102 5.56 0.31 -18.97
CA PRO A 102 5.30 -0.54 -20.13
C PRO A 102 5.78 -1.98 -19.92
N LEU A 103 5.12 -2.94 -20.58
CA LEU A 103 5.47 -4.36 -20.49
C LEU A 103 6.50 -4.84 -21.52
N ASN A 104 7.03 -3.95 -22.36
CA ASN A 104 7.78 -4.28 -23.57
C ASN A 104 8.95 -5.27 -23.38
N ASN A 105 9.56 -5.31 -22.19
CA ASN A 105 10.70 -6.18 -21.86
C ASN A 105 10.40 -7.16 -20.72
N THR A 106 9.11 -7.41 -20.42
CA THR A 106 8.71 -8.31 -19.33
C THR A 106 8.82 -9.76 -19.81
N ALA A 107 9.77 -10.52 -19.27
CA ALA A 107 9.87 -11.95 -19.51
C ALA A 107 8.77 -12.71 -18.73
N PHE A 108 8.26 -13.79 -19.30
CA PHE A 108 7.26 -14.66 -18.67
C PHE A 108 7.74 -16.12 -18.64
N PRO A 109 7.31 -16.93 -17.65
CA PRO A 109 6.32 -16.63 -16.60
C PRO A 109 6.86 -15.76 -15.45
N ASN A 110 5.97 -15.03 -14.79
CA ASN A 110 6.27 -14.29 -13.55
C ASN A 110 5.56 -14.92 -12.35
N ARG A 111 6.13 -14.74 -11.17
CA ARG A 111 5.59 -15.25 -9.91
C ARG A 111 5.45 -14.13 -8.90
N PHE A 112 4.38 -14.22 -8.12
CA PHE A 112 4.19 -13.46 -6.90
C PHE A 112 3.98 -14.47 -5.77
N GLU A 113 4.94 -14.53 -4.86
CA GLU A 113 5.03 -15.56 -3.84
C GLU A 113 4.76 -14.92 -2.48
N ALA A 114 3.83 -15.49 -1.73
CA ALA A 114 3.48 -15.06 -0.38
C ALA A 114 3.58 -16.27 0.55
N ASP A 115 4.52 -16.21 1.50
CA ASP A 115 4.73 -17.30 2.46
C ASP A 115 3.58 -17.39 3.47
N TYR A 116 3.10 -16.25 3.96
CA TYR A 116 1.95 -16.20 4.87
C TYR A 116 1.16 -14.90 4.77
N VAL A 117 -0.09 -14.98 5.22
CA VAL A 117 -0.93 -13.83 5.59
C VAL A 117 -1.42 -14.07 7.01
N ARG A 118 -1.24 -13.09 7.89
CA ARG A 118 -1.67 -13.18 9.29
C ARG A 118 -2.45 -11.91 9.65
N VAL A 119 -3.57 -12.10 10.33
CA VAL A 119 -4.40 -11.02 10.87
C VAL A 119 -4.44 -11.19 12.38
N TYR A 120 -4.14 -10.11 13.09
CA TYR A 120 -4.14 -10.09 14.55
C TYR A 120 -5.16 -9.08 15.03
N GLN A 121 -5.78 -9.39 16.17
CA GLN A 121 -6.65 -8.48 16.89
C GLN A 121 -6.14 -8.40 18.32
N ARG A 122 -6.11 -7.18 18.87
CA ARG A 122 -5.77 -6.94 20.28
C ARG A 122 -6.99 -7.11 21.17
#